data_AF-A0A9E4T526-F1
#
_entry.id   AF-A0A9E4T526-F1
#
_cell.length_a   1.000
_cell.length_b   1.000
_cell.length_c   1.000
_cell.angle_alpha   90.00
_cell.angle_beta   90.00
_cell.angle_gamma   90.00
#
_symmetry.space_group_name_H-M   'P 1'
#
loop_
_entity.id
_entity.type
_entity.pdbx_description
1 polymer ?
#
loop_
_entity_poly.entity_id
_entity_poly.type
_entity_poly.pdbx_seq_one_letter_code
_entity_poly.pdbx_strand_id
1 'polypeptide(L)'
;GKSVSVEWHRARLAWSLIDWPWEFEAQSLTLQGEAGPVRLRVTPAMGDIAVYRAGERVAGEMQPSENPAVLGWWSPTYGYKEPALTLVATLEGELPLRLTSWWRLGNVDPKDFSLEWGSLQEDPLLAFLSKE
;
A
#
# COMPACT_ATOMS: atom_id res chain seq x y z
N GLY A 1 -7.45 26.96 34.25
CA GLY A 1 -6.87 26.49 32.98
C GLY A 1 -7.71 25.35 32.46
N LYS A 2 -8.06 25.33 31.17
CA LYS A 2 -8.73 24.17 30.59
C LYS A 2 -7.73 23.00 30.58
N SER A 3 -8.10 21.91 31.23
CA SER A 3 -7.42 20.62 31.08
C SER A 3 -7.56 20.21 29.61
N VAL A 4 -6.44 20.00 28.92
CA VAL A 4 -6.46 19.38 27.60
C VAL A 4 -6.63 17.89 27.84
N SER A 5 -7.81 17.36 27.49
CA SER A 5 -8.03 15.92 27.48
C SER A 5 -7.23 15.31 26.33
N VAL A 6 -6.37 14.36 26.66
CA VAL A 6 -5.67 13.54 25.67
C VAL A 6 -6.70 12.59 25.06
N GLU A 7 -7.05 12.79 23.79
CA GLU A 7 -7.87 11.86 23.02
C GLU A 7 -6.95 10.90 22.25
N TRP A 8 -7.21 9.61 22.39
CA TRP A 8 -6.46 8.56 21.70
C TRP A 8 -7.17 8.22 20.40
N HIS A 9 -6.43 8.24 19.29
CA HIS A 9 -6.96 7.98 17.96
C HIS A 9 -6.27 6.77 17.33
N ARG A 10 -6.89 6.19 16.30
CA ARG A 10 -6.31 5.11 15.49
C ARG A 10 -6.34 5.49 14.02
N ALA A 11 -5.18 5.46 13.38
CA ALA A 11 -5.03 5.50 11.93
C ALA A 11 -4.88 4.08 11.40
N ARG A 12 -5.47 3.81 10.23
CA ARG A 12 -5.39 2.51 9.57
C ARG A 12 -5.13 2.69 8.08
N LEU A 13 -4.22 1.90 7.54
CA LEU A 13 -3.91 1.81 6.12
C LEU A 13 -4.03 0.35 5.71
N ALA A 14 -4.75 0.10 4.62
CA ALA A 14 -4.90 -1.24 4.06
C ALA A 14 -4.75 -1.20 2.54
N TRP A 15 -3.86 -2.05 2.02
CA TRP A 15 -3.66 -2.23 0.59
C TRP A 15 -4.12 -3.63 0.19
N SER A 16 -5.09 -3.71 -0.73
CA SER A 16 -5.41 -4.96 -1.42
C SER A 16 -4.41 -5.17 -2.56
N LEU A 17 -3.85 -6.37 -2.63
CA LEU A 17 -2.71 -6.72 -3.47
C LEU A 17 -2.99 -8.03 -4.19
N ILE A 18 -2.43 -8.19 -5.37
CA ILE A 18 -2.47 -9.45 -6.11
C ILE A 18 -1.79 -10.58 -5.33
N ASP A 19 -2.27 -11.81 -5.46
CA ASP A 19 -1.77 -13.01 -4.78
C ASP A 19 -0.54 -13.62 -5.47
N TRP A 20 0.47 -12.79 -5.75
CA TRP A 20 1.76 -13.25 -6.26
C TRP A 20 2.59 -13.95 -5.18
N PRO A 21 3.60 -14.77 -5.54
CA PRO A 21 4.57 -15.28 -4.57
C PRO A 21 5.15 -14.11 -3.77
N TRP A 22 5.19 -14.25 -2.44
CA TRP A 22 5.49 -13.14 -1.56
C TRP A 22 6.34 -13.56 -0.37
N GLU A 23 7.05 -12.58 0.18
CA GLU A 23 7.85 -12.68 1.39
C GLU A 23 7.55 -11.47 2.28
N PHE A 24 7.51 -11.69 3.60
CA PHE A 24 7.29 -10.63 4.58
C PHE A 24 8.38 -10.68 5.64
N GLU A 25 9.26 -9.68 5.63
CA GLU A 25 10.41 -9.59 6.52
C GLU A 25 10.61 -8.16 7.00
N ALA A 26 10.91 -7.99 8.30
CA ALA A 26 11.19 -6.68 8.91
C ALA A 26 10.15 -5.60 8.52
N GLN A 27 8.86 -5.96 8.54
CA GLN A 27 7.73 -5.10 8.15
C GLN A 27 7.75 -4.58 6.70
N SER A 28 8.45 -5.30 5.82
CA SER A 28 8.48 -5.06 4.39
C SER A 28 7.85 -6.24 3.67
N LEU A 29 6.86 -5.97 2.83
CA LEU A 29 6.24 -6.96 1.96
C LEU A 29 6.91 -6.90 0.59
N THR A 30 7.37 -8.04 0.09
CA THR A 30 7.89 -8.19 -1.28
C THR A 30 6.97 -9.14 -2.04
N LEU A 31 6.48 -8.70 -3.20
CA LEU A 31 5.71 -9.50 -4.16
C LEU A 31 6.57 -9.77 -5.39
N GLN A 32 6.58 -11.00 -5.88
CA GLN A 32 7.34 -11.42 -7.06
C GLN A 32 6.44 -11.41 -8.29
N GLY A 33 6.49 -10.32 -9.07
CA GLY A 33 5.77 -10.18 -10.32
C GLY A 33 6.61 -10.52 -11.55
N GLU A 34 5.95 -10.76 -12.69
CA GLU A 34 6.63 -11.04 -13.97
C GLU A 34 7.54 -9.90 -14.43
N ALA A 35 7.13 -8.65 -14.21
CA ALA A 35 7.91 -7.45 -14.54
C ALA A 35 9.02 -7.15 -13.51
N GLY A 36 9.15 -7.95 -12.45
CA GLY A 36 10.08 -7.75 -11.35
C GLY A 36 9.41 -7.59 -9.99
N PRO A 37 10.20 -7.48 -8.91
CA PRO A 37 9.66 -7.44 -7.55
C PRO A 37 8.98 -6.11 -7.24
N VAL A 38 7.89 -6.16 -6.49
CA VAL A 38 7.24 -5.00 -5.88
C VAL A 38 7.47 -5.04 -4.38
N ARG A 39 8.08 -3.99 -3.83
CA ARG A 39 8.36 -3.90 -2.39
C ARG A 39 7.53 -2.79 -1.78
N LEU A 40 6.84 -3.11 -0.69
CA LEU A 40 5.98 -2.22 0.06
C LEU A 40 6.45 -2.17 1.51
N ARG A 41 6.69 -0.96 2.00
CA ARG A 41 6.99 -0.68 3.41
C ARG A 41 6.05 0.39 3.93
N VAL A 42 5.60 0.26 5.17
CA VAL A 42 4.83 1.30 5.85
C VAL A 42 5.67 1.94 6.95
N THR A 43 5.56 3.25 7.10
CA THR A 43 6.23 4.04 8.13
C THR A 43 5.18 4.82 8.95
N PRO A 44 5.40 4.99 10.27
CA PRO A 44 6.53 4.47 11.04
C PRO A 44 6.42 2.95 11.31
N ALA A 45 7.55 2.28 11.53
CA ALA A 45 7.62 0.82 11.74
C ALA A 45 7.24 0.36 13.17
N MET A 46 6.58 1.23 13.94
CA MET A 46 6.26 1.02 15.36
C MET A 46 4.77 0.71 15.60
N GLY A 47 4.00 0.56 14.52
CA GLY A 47 2.60 0.14 14.56
C GLY A 47 2.41 -1.35 14.30
N ASP A 48 1.19 -1.85 14.53
CA ASP A 48 0.84 -3.21 14.14
C ASP A 48 0.81 -3.31 12.61
N ILE A 49 1.32 -4.41 12.07
CA ILE A 49 1.32 -4.67 10.64
C ILE A 49 1.20 -6.16 10.37
N ALA A 50 0.26 -6.52 9.52
CA ALA A 50 -0.02 -7.90 9.17
C ALA A 50 -0.43 -8.05 7.71
N VAL A 51 -0.14 -9.24 7.17
CA VAL A 51 -0.56 -9.67 5.84
C VAL A 51 -1.69 -10.67 6.01
N TYR A 52 -2.76 -10.47 5.26
CA TYR A 52 -3.92 -11.35 5.22
C TYR A 52 -4.09 -11.96 3.84
N ARG A 53 -4.55 -13.21 3.79
CA ARG A 53 -4.93 -13.91 2.57
C ARG A 53 -6.20 -14.70 2.81
N ALA A 54 -7.22 -14.50 1.97
CA ALA A 54 -8.48 -15.25 2.00
C ALA A 54 -9.13 -15.35 3.40
N GLY A 55 -9.10 -14.27 4.18
CA GLY A 55 -9.70 -14.24 5.51
C GLY A 55 -8.76 -14.63 6.65
N GLU A 56 -7.51 -15.00 6.38
CA GLU A 56 -6.55 -15.50 7.35
C GLU A 56 -5.34 -14.59 7.47
N ARG A 57 -4.83 -14.38 8.69
CA ARG A 57 -3.55 -13.69 8.90
C ARG A 57 -2.41 -14.66 8.59
N VAL A 58 -1.64 -14.36 7.55
CA VAL A 58 -0.56 -15.22 7.06
C VAL A 58 0.83 -14.74 7.46
N ALA A 59 1.00 -13.46 7.83
CA ALA A 59 2.24 -12.93 8.39
C ALA A 59 2.01 -11.67 9.24
N GLY A 60 3.02 -11.33 10.05
CA GLY A 60 3.03 -10.14 10.91
C GLY A 60 2.14 -10.27 12.14
N GLU A 61 2.02 -9.17 12.87
CA GLU A 61 1.30 -9.08 14.14
C GLU A 61 0.25 -7.98 14.04
N MET A 62 -0.95 -8.28 14.54
CA MET A 62 -2.07 -7.36 14.58
C MET A 62 -2.92 -7.67 15.79
N GLN A 63 -3.36 -6.64 16.51
CA GLN A 63 -4.26 -6.84 17.62
C GLN A 63 -5.57 -7.53 17.20
N PRO A 64 -6.17 -8.40 18.06
CA PRO A 64 -7.33 -9.23 17.73
C PRO A 64 -8.63 -8.48 17.39
N SER A 65 -8.62 -7.15 17.44
CA SER A 65 -9.79 -6.29 17.18
C SER A 65 -10.31 -6.34 15.74
N GLU A 66 -9.55 -6.89 14.79
CA GLU A 66 -9.93 -6.96 13.38
C GLU A 66 -10.63 -8.28 13.06
N ASN A 67 -11.79 -8.23 12.39
CA ASN A 67 -12.39 -9.41 11.78
C ASN A 67 -11.59 -9.77 10.51
N PRO A 68 -10.77 -10.83 10.51
CA PRO A 68 -9.90 -11.13 9.39
C PRO A 68 -10.68 -11.63 8.17
N ALA A 69 -11.92 -12.13 8.34
CA ALA A 69 -12.69 -12.85 7.33
C ALA A 69 -12.95 -12.07 6.03
N VAL A 70 -12.94 -10.73 6.10
CA VAL A 70 -13.17 -9.83 4.95
C VAL A 70 -11.88 -9.38 4.26
N LEU A 71 -10.70 -9.69 4.80
CA LEU A 71 -9.41 -9.27 4.27
C LEU A 71 -8.82 -10.33 3.34
N GLY A 72 -8.01 -9.91 2.37
CA GLY A 72 -7.34 -10.82 1.44
C GLY A 72 -8.27 -11.43 0.39
N TRP A 73 -9.21 -10.64 -0.13
CA TRP A 73 -10.11 -11.06 -1.20
C TRP A 73 -10.10 -10.05 -2.35
N TRP A 74 -10.21 -10.55 -3.58
CA TRP A 74 -10.48 -9.77 -4.77
C TRP A 74 -11.75 -10.30 -5.45
N SER A 75 -12.63 -9.40 -5.91
CA SER A 75 -13.88 -9.75 -6.56
C SER A 75 -13.92 -9.12 -7.95
N PRO A 76 -13.55 -9.84 -9.01
CA PRO A 76 -13.64 -9.31 -10.38
C PRO A 76 -15.09 -9.12 -10.82
N THR A 77 -16.02 -9.91 -10.26
CA THR A 77 -17.45 -9.85 -10.53
C THR A 77 -18.26 -10.08 -9.25
N TYR A 78 -19.52 -9.64 -9.25
CA TYR A 78 -20.42 -9.85 -8.11
C TYR A 78 -20.65 -11.34 -7.82
N GLY A 79 -20.71 -11.69 -6.54
CA GLY A 79 -20.94 -13.07 -6.09
C GLY A 79 -19.73 -14.00 -6.23
N TYR A 80 -18.59 -13.48 -6.70
CA TYR A 80 -17.36 -14.23 -6.85
C TYR A 80 -16.21 -13.55 -6.12
N LYS A 81 -15.39 -14.34 -5.44
CA LYS A 81 -14.20 -13.86 -4.73
C LYS A 81 -13.05 -14.83 -4.93
N GLU A 82 -11.88 -14.29 -5.19
CA GLU A 82 -10.62 -14.99 -5.30
C GLU A 82 -9.71 -14.60 -4.13
N PRO A 83 -8.83 -15.50 -3.66
CA PRO A 83 -7.77 -15.15 -2.73
C PRO A 83 -6.93 -13.98 -3.27
N ALA A 84 -6.70 -13.00 -2.41
CA ALA A 84 -5.80 -11.88 -2.65
C ALA A 84 -4.97 -11.65 -1.39
N LEU A 85 -3.92 -10.83 -1.49
CA LEU A 85 -3.20 -10.37 -0.31
C LEU A 85 -3.79 -9.06 0.18
N THR A 86 -3.74 -8.83 1.48
CA THR A 86 -4.03 -7.52 2.06
C THR A 86 -2.99 -7.20 3.10
N LEU A 87 -2.20 -6.14 2.88
CA LEU A 87 -1.32 -5.59 3.91
C LEU A 87 -2.11 -4.58 4.72
N VAL A 88 -2.18 -4.76 6.03
CA VAL A 88 -2.81 -3.83 6.97
C VAL A 88 -1.75 -3.28 7.91
N ALA A 89 -1.73 -1.97 8.10
CA ALA A 89 -0.94 -1.30 9.13
C ALA A 89 -1.82 -0.36 9.96
N THR A 90 -1.61 -0.32 11.27
CA THR A 90 -2.32 0.57 12.19
C THR A 90 -1.35 1.36 13.03
N LEU A 91 -1.76 2.56 13.42
CA LEU A 91 -1.02 3.41 14.35
C LEU A 91 -2.03 4.00 15.34
N GLU A 92 -1.74 3.87 16.63
CA GLU A 92 -2.57 4.44 17.70
C GLU A 92 -1.77 5.48 18.46
N GLY A 93 -2.43 6.57 18.85
CA GLY A 93 -1.79 7.66 19.57
C GLY A 93 -2.56 8.97 19.52
N GLU A 94 -1.91 10.02 20.03
CA GLU A 94 -2.40 11.39 19.96
C GLU A 94 -2.24 11.97 18.55
N LEU A 95 -3.11 12.90 18.19
CA LEU A 95 -2.97 13.60 16.92
C LEU A 95 -1.76 14.55 16.93
N PRO A 96 -1.09 14.75 15.78
CA PRO A 96 -1.41 14.15 14.48
C PRO A 96 -0.82 12.75 14.31
N LEU A 97 -1.63 11.82 13.77
CA LEU A 97 -1.18 10.49 13.35
C LEU A 97 -0.82 10.49 11.86
N ARG A 98 0.27 9.81 11.50
CA ARG A 98 0.72 9.69 10.11
C ARG A 98 1.19 8.27 9.78
N LEU A 99 0.58 7.68 8.76
CA LEU A 99 1.05 6.48 8.09
C LEU A 99 1.53 6.88 6.69
N THR A 100 2.63 6.29 6.23
CA THR A 100 3.17 6.53 4.88
C THR A 100 3.65 5.22 4.29
N SER A 101 3.07 4.82 3.14
CA SER A 101 3.51 3.67 2.36
C SER A 101 4.56 4.08 1.33
N TRP A 102 5.62 3.29 1.27
CA TRP A 102 6.72 3.43 0.32
C TRP A 102 6.68 2.23 -0.63
N TRP A 103 6.71 2.52 -1.92
CA TRP A 103 6.65 1.52 -2.97
C TRP A 103 7.93 1.56 -3.78
N ARG A 104 8.49 0.39 -4.06
CA ARG A 104 9.55 0.20 -5.06
C ARG A 104 9.07 -0.81 -6.08
N LEU A 105 9.06 -0.41 -7.34
CA LEU A 105 8.67 -1.25 -8.46
C LEU A 105 9.94 -1.67 -9.22
N GLY A 106 10.14 -2.97 -9.36
CA GLY A 106 11.33 -3.53 -9.98
C GLY A 106 12.60 -3.38 -9.13
N ASN A 107 13.74 -3.53 -9.80
CA ASN A 107 15.06 -3.48 -9.17
C ASN A 107 15.78 -2.14 -9.34
N VAL A 108 15.13 -1.14 -9.93
CA VAL A 108 15.74 0.18 -10.18
C VAL A 108 16.19 0.80 -8.85
N ASP A 109 17.46 1.17 -8.74
CA ASP A 109 17.93 2.06 -7.68
C ASP A 109 17.48 3.48 -8.06
N PRO A 110 16.92 4.28 -7.15
CA PRO A 110 16.58 5.67 -7.43
C PRO A 110 17.73 6.48 -8.06
N LYS A 111 18.98 6.09 -7.84
CA LYS A 111 20.16 6.70 -8.46
C LYS A 111 20.32 6.38 -9.95
N ASP A 112 19.81 5.23 -10.38
CA ASP A 112 19.81 4.79 -11.78
C ASP A 112 18.62 5.37 -12.56
N PHE A 113 17.71 6.05 -11.86
CA PHE A 113 16.55 6.69 -12.46
C PHE A 113 16.91 8.13 -12.87
N SER A 114 17.03 8.36 -14.18
CA SER A 114 17.02 9.70 -14.75
C SER A 114 15.62 10.04 -15.21
N LEU A 115 15.07 11.15 -14.68
CA LEU A 115 13.78 11.69 -15.10
C LEU A 115 14.08 12.68 -16.22
N GLU A 116 14.15 12.17 -17.46
CA GLU A 116 14.18 13.04 -18.62
C GLU A 116 12.78 13.63 -18.78
N TRP A 117 12.65 14.92 -18.47
CA TRP A 117 11.51 15.69 -18.92
C TRP A 117 11.63 15.75 -20.43
N GLY A 118 10.97 14.83 -21.14
CA GLY A 118 10.75 14.98 -22.56
C GLY A 118 10.16 16.36 -22.76
N SER A 119 10.90 17.25 -23.45
CA SER A 119 10.30 18.47 -23.96
C SER A 119 9.01 18.03 -24.66
N LEU A 120 7.89 18.71 -24.38
CA LEU A 120 6.69 18.57 -25.19
C LEU A 120 7.09 18.94 -26.63
N GLN A 121 7.61 17.96 -27.36
CA GLN A 121 7.80 18.05 -28.79
C GLN A 121 6.37 18.07 -29.28
N GLU A 122 5.94 19.25 -29.73
CA GLU A 122 4.57 19.59 -30.07
C GLU A 122 3.84 18.37 -30.62
N ASP A 123 2.90 17.84 -29.85
CA ASP A 123 2.02 16.78 -30.32
C ASP A 123 1.34 17.33 -31.59
N PRO A 124 1.57 16.72 -32.78
CA PRO A 124 0.96 17.20 -34.02
C PRO A 124 -0.57 17.26 -33.94
N LEU A 125 -1.18 16.53 -33.00
CA LEU A 125 -2.63 16.55 -32.75
C LEU A 125 -3.10 17.80 -32.01
N LEU A 126 -2.24 18.48 -31.24
CA LEU A 126 -2.57 19.74 -30.56
C LEU A 126 -2.50 20.96 -31.49
N ALA A 127 -1.78 20.86 -32.62
CA ALA A 127 -1.75 21.90 -33.66
C ALA A 127 -3.10 22.05 -34.39
N PHE A 128 -3.99 21.05 -34.30
CA PHE A 128 -5.31 21.08 -34.95
C PHE A 128 -6.35 21.90 -34.19
N LEU A 129 -6.15 22.13 -32.88
CA LEU A 129 -7.13 22.79 -32.00
C LEU A 129 -6.91 24.31 -31.86
N SER A 130 -5.91 24.87 -32.54
CA SER A 130 -5.53 26.29 -32.45
C SER A 130 -5.91 27.11 -33.70
N LYS A 131 -6.77 26.58 -34.56
CA LYS A 131 -7.40 27.34 -35.66
C LYS A 131 -8.92 27.40 -35.49
N GLU A 132 -9.37 28.40 -34.73
CA GLU A 132 -10.65 29.09 -34.91
C GLU A 132 -10.45 30.60 -34.78
#